data_AF-A0A7K8Z6S8-F1
#
_entry.id   AF-A0A7K8Z6S8-F1
#
_cell.length_a   1.000
_cell.length_b   1.000
_cell.length_c   1.000
_cell.angle_alpha   90.00
_cell.angle_beta   90.00
_cell.angle_gamma   90.00
#
_symmetry.space_group_name_H-M   'P 1'
#
loop_
_entity.id
_entity.type
_entity.pdbx_description
1 polymer ?
#
loop_
_entity_poly.entity_id
_entity_poly.type
_entity_poly.pdbx_seq_one_letter_code
_entity_poly.pdbx_strand_id
1 'polypeptide(L)'
;KMEEAEEDDMTCGDLGNGLGRRPGGVYEGGNVQHSNSVGSRKGSGKAWNSLLSAKGAEESEAAAPPGANRSSFHDGSLRKPAASSTRRNSCESNTEVSNEELKQQLWEALEEAEMLKVELEACQRQLQGKDEALRILQSMAVFDKATSHTKAMLQKTEEEKRTLEKEISILQWEIEFDQDRFKIIEDTWTEKYDRIYCENAAFKEALKLRTEEVKMLKAENAILNQQCSEFLAMLDVKQQKVVQENMSLNTSDITDFTALELSVLGACSCSPPEGQPCPCARAAALARKQLLHLREQSESLKKSRDEAFLMADAFRIAFEQQLMQRKDQALRLAEGVKMKKETKFGSWRRLRGTGT
;
A
#
# COMPACT_ATOMS: atom_id res chain seq x y z
N LYS A 1 21.76 8.54 -45.70
CA LYS A 1 20.40 8.75 -45.16
C LYS A 1 20.12 7.53 -44.29
N MET A 2 20.56 7.49 -43.03
CA MET A 2 20.03 8.23 -41.85
C MET A 2 18.51 8.07 -41.77
N GLU A 3 17.90 7.57 -40.72
CA GLU A 3 18.31 7.40 -39.31
C GLU A 3 17.43 6.30 -38.69
N GLU A 4 18.02 5.34 -37.97
CA GLU A 4 17.34 4.68 -36.86
C GLU A 4 17.88 5.32 -35.59
N ALA A 5 17.02 6.09 -34.93
CA ALA A 5 17.31 6.68 -33.64
C ALA A 5 17.15 5.58 -32.59
N GLU A 6 18.28 5.10 -32.04
CA GLU A 6 18.28 4.37 -30.77
C GLU A 6 17.94 5.39 -29.66
N GLU A 7 16.70 5.35 -29.20
CA GLU A 7 16.28 6.03 -27.98
C GLU A 7 16.82 5.25 -26.77
N ASP A 8 17.88 5.80 -26.18
CA ASP A 8 18.47 5.41 -24.91
C ASP A 8 17.52 5.76 -23.76
N ASP A 9 16.57 4.87 -23.47
CA ASP A 9 15.59 5.01 -22.39
C ASP A 9 16.08 4.36 -21.07
N MET A 10 17.27 4.74 -20.61
CA MET A 10 17.84 4.29 -19.33
C MET A 10 17.91 5.41 -18.28
N THR A 11 17.06 6.44 -18.38
CA THR A 11 17.09 7.59 -17.43
C THR A 11 16.10 7.52 -16.25
N CYS A 12 15.40 6.40 -16.01
CA CYS A 12 14.45 6.32 -14.88
C CYS A 12 14.60 5.01 -14.08
N GLY A 13 15.76 4.83 -13.45
CA GLY A 13 15.92 3.83 -12.38
C GLY A 13 15.25 4.30 -11.08
N ASP A 14 13.93 4.16 -10.99
CA ASP A 14 13.19 4.29 -9.72
C ASP A 14 13.09 2.92 -9.05
N LEU A 15 14.02 2.63 -8.13
CA LEU A 15 13.88 1.52 -7.18
C LEU A 15 13.24 2.05 -5.90
N GLY A 16 11.98 2.49 -6.02
CA GLY A 16 11.14 2.91 -4.91
C GLY A 16 10.49 1.71 -4.21
N ASN A 17 10.56 1.69 -2.87
CA ASN A 17 9.88 0.70 -2.04
C ASN A 17 8.38 0.69 -2.31
N GLY A 18 7.86 -0.49 -2.67
CA GLY A 18 6.44 -0.76 -2.84
C GLY A 18 5.63 -0.39 -1.60
N LEU A 19 4.92 0.74 -1.68
CA LEU A 19 3.71 1.00 -0.92
C LEU A 19 2.64 1.34 -1.95
N GLY A 20 1.76 0.36 -2.19
CA GLY A 20 0.72 0.42 -3.21
C GLY A 20 -0.16 1.67 -3.08
N ARG A 21 -0.36 2.35 -4.21
CA ARG A 21 -1.53 3.21 -4.41
C ARG A 21 -2.61 2.41 -5.12
N ARG A 22 -3.84 2.47 -4.60
CA ARG A 22 -5.05 2.00 -5.28
C ARG A 22 -5.24 2.76 -6.62
N PRO A 23 -5.66 2.09 -7.71
CA PRO A 23 -6.06 2.76 -8.94
C PRO A 23 -7.49 3.31 -8.83
N GLY A 24 -7.67 4.58 -9.18
CA GLY A 24 -8.97 5.25 -9.20
C GLY A 24 -8.80 6.76 -9.29
N GLY A 25 -8.36 7.26 -10.45
CA GLY A 25 -8.21 8.68 -10.73
C GLY A 25 -8.17 8.92 -12.24
N VAL A 26 -9.16 9.65 -12.72
CA VAL A 26 -9.55 9.87 -14.12
C VAL A 26 -8.48 10.62 -14.91
N TYR A 27 -8.26 10.19 -16.16
CA TYR A 27 -7.51 10.93 -17.18
C TYR A 27 -8.29 12.19 -17.57
N GLU A 28 -7.68 13.37 -17.42
CA GLU A 28 -8.08 14.55 -18.20
C GLU A 28 -6.81 15.21 -18.73
N GLY A 29 -6.73 15.30 -20.06
CA GLY A 29 -5.56 15.71 -20.80
C GLY A 29 -5.45 17.22 -21.02
N GLY A 30 -4.20 17.65 -21.23
CA GLY A 30 -3.83 18.84 -21.98
C GLY A 30 -3.87 20.17 -21.21
N ASN A 31 -2.71 20.76 -20.91
CA ASN A 31 -1.95 21.56 -21.87
C ASN A 31 -0.77 22.26 -21.17
N VAL A 32 0.29 22.43 -21.95
CA VAL A 32 1.55 23.11 -21.66
C VAL A 32 1.33 24.59 -21.39
N GLN A 33 2.00 25.18 -20.38
CA GLN A 33 2.85 26.38 -20.54
C GLN A 33 3.57 26.79 -19.24
N HIS A 34 4.69 27.47 -19.48
CA HIS A 34 5.82 27.73 -18.60
C HIS A 34 5.61 28.81 -17.52
N SER A 35 6.54 28.75 -16.55
CA SER A 35 7.27 29.89 -15.94
C SER A 35 6.66 30.66 -14.77
N ASN A 36 7.31 30.50 -13.61
CA ASN A 36 8.05 31.53 -12.85
C ASN A 36 7.84 31.49 -11.33
N SER A 37 8.98 31.62 -10.64
CA SER A 37 9.17 31.81 -9.21
C SER A 37 8.47 33.04 -8.65
N VAL A 38 8.15 33.04 -7.35
CA VAL A 38 8.61 34.02 -6.32
C VAL A 38 8.04 33.67 -4.93
N GLY A 39 8.94 33.46 -3.98
CA GLY A 39 9.01 34.12 -2.66
C GLY A 39 7.81 34.21 -1.69
N SER A 40 8.04 33.62 -0.51
CA SER A 40 8.12 34.31 0.80
C SER A 40 6.88 34.55 1.69
N ARG A 41 7.02 34.03 2.93
CA ARG A 41 6.59 34.53 4.25
C ARG A 41 5.13 34.45 4.74
N LYS A 42 4.99 33.61 5.78
CA LYS A 42 4.72 33.98 7.20
C LYS A 42 3.34 34.55 7.56
N GLY A 43 2.65 33.86 8.47
CA GLY A 43 1.91 34.52 9.56
C GLY A 43 0.53 33.98 9.92
N SER A 44 0.46 33.34 11.11
CA SER A 44 -0.47 33.67 12.21
C SER A 44 -1.99 33.57 12.01
N GLY A 45 -2.62 32.69 12.81
CA GLY A 45 -3.77 33.13 13.63
C GLY A 45 -5.01 32.24 13.71
N LYS A 46 -5.25 31.71 14.93
CA LYS A 46 -6.54 31.44 15.61
C LYS A 46 -7.36 30.24 15.11
N ALA A 47 -7.39 29.09 15.81
CA ALA A 47 -8.00 28.83 17.12
C ALA A 47 -9.48 29.27 17.20
N TRP A 48 -10.39 28.32 16.98
CA TRP A 48 -11.79 28.41 17.41
C TRP A 48 -12.04 27.23 18.33
N ASN A 49 -12.06 27.51 19.62
CA ASN A 49 -12.78 26.76 20.64
C ASN A 49 -13.03 27.76 21.76
N SER A 50 -14.31 27.98 22.07
CA SER A 50 -14.84 28.07 23.44
C SER A 50 -16.30 28.49 23.39
N LEU A 51 -17.18 27.61 23.87
CA LEU A 51 -18.00 27.98 25.01
C LEU A 51 -18.17 26.75 25.90
N LEU A 52 -17.45 26.77 27.02
CA LEU A 52 -17.72 25.99 28.23
C LEU A 52 -18.28 26.98 29.26
N SER A 53 -19.33 26.59 29.99
CA SER A 53 -19.60 27.03 31.36
C SER A 53 -20.61 26.03 31.95
N ALA A 54 -20.23 25.11 32.84
CA ALA A 54 -19.87 25.26 34.26
C ALA A 54 -21.06 25.48 35.20
N LYS A 55 -21.57 24.36 35.72
CA LYS A 55 -21.59 23.93 37.15
C LYS A 55 -22.37 24.75 38.20
N GLY A 56 -23.24 24.01 38.91
CA GLY A 56 -23.76 24.25 40.27
C GLY A 56 -25.23 24.69 40.31
N ALA A 57 -26.10 24.28 41.23
CA ALA A 57 -26.22 23.19 42.21
C ALA A 57 -27.64 23.36 42.80
N GLU A 58 -28.34 22.24 43.01
CA GLU A 58 -29.48 22.02 43.93
C GLU A 58 -30.75 22.90 43.78
N GLU A 59 -31.85 22.29 43.33
CA GLU A 59 -33.04 21.93 44.14
C GLU A 59 -34.29 21.72 43.24
N SER A 60 -35.03 20.64 43.54
CA SER A 60 -36.46 20.42 43.26
C SER A 60 -36.93 20.29 41.80
N GLU A 61 -37.23 19.06 41.36
CA GLU A 61 -38.56 18.41 41.39
C GLU A 61 -39.60 19.00 40.42
N ALA A 62 -40.00 18.16 39.44
CA ALA A 62 -41.30 18.07 38.76
C ALA A 62 -41.08 17.64 37.28
N ALA A 63 -41.84 16.75 36.65
CA ALA A 63 -42.96 15.94 37.11
C ALA A 63 -43.22 14.85 36.06
N ALA A 64 -43.57 13.65 36.52
CA ALA A 64 -44.38 12.71 35.76
C ALA A 64 -45.78 13.33 35.54
N PRO A 65 -46.44 13.15 34.37
CA PRO A 65 -47.81 13.61 34.19
C PRO A 65 -48.80 12.60 34.81
N PRO A 66 -50.03 13.04 35.09
CA PRO A 66 -50.62 12.88 36.40
C PRO A 66 -51.64 11.73 36.50
N GLY A 67 -51.85 11.30 37.74
CA GLY A 67 -53.03 10.53 38.12
C GLY A 67 -54.31 11.36 38.03
N ALA A 68 -55.37 10.65 37.65
CA ALA A 68 -56.75 10.76 38.11
C ALA A 68 -57.20 12.11 38.71
N ASN A 69 -58.00 12.87 37.95
CA ASN A 69 -59.28 13.34 38.47
C ASN A 69 -60.29 13.67 37.36
N ARG A 70 -61.42 12.97 37.43
CA ARG A 70 -62.81 13.39 37.18
C ARG A 70 -63.15 14.35 36.01
N SER A 71 -64.04 13.78 35.17
CA SER A 71 -65.36 14.27 34.74
C SER A 71 -65.49 15.24 33.56
N SER A 72 -66.14 14.74 32.50
CA SER A 72 -67.33 15.29 31.81
C SER A 72 -67.46 14.59 30.43
N PHE A 73 -68.40 13.66 30.23
CA PHE A 73 -69.77 13.84 29.74
C PHE A 73 -69.92 14.71 28.47
N HIS A 74 -70.28 14.06 27.36
CA HIS A 74 -71.52 14.22 26.59
C HIS A 74 -71.64 13.02 25.63
N ASP A 75 -72.77 12.56 25.14
CA ASP A 75 -74.20 12.68 25.42
C ASP A 75 -74.87 11.93 24.25
N GLY A 76 -76.03 11.32 24.48
CA GLY A 76 -76.72 10.43 23.56
C GLY A 76 -77.49 9.35 24.34
N SER A 77 -78.35 9.68 25.32
CA SER A 77 -79.65 10.35 25.15
C SER A 77 -80.62 9.46 24.35
N LEU A 78 -81.84 9.10 24.76
CA LEU A 78 -82.68 9.43 25.91
C LEU A 78 -83.88 8.46 25.85
N ARG A 79 -84.45 8.07 27.00
CA ARG A 79 -85.82 8.48 27.39
C ARG A 79 -86.17 7.98 28.78
N LYS A 80 -86.29 8.94 29.70
CA LYS A 80 -87.21 8.93 30.85
C LYS A 80 -88.66 9.08 30.34
N PRO A 81 -89.70 8.93 31.18
CA PRO A 81 -90.14 10.02 32.08
C PRO A 81 -90.21 9.53 33.55
N ALA A 82 -89.73 10.27 34.56
CA ALA A 82 -90.21 11.54 35.11
C ALA A 82 -91.31 11.38 36.18
N ALA A 83 -90.86 11.58 37.42
CA ALA A 83 -91.50 12.27 38.55
C ALA A 83 -92.86 11.79 39.09
N SER A 84 -92.86 11.44 40.38
CA SER A 84 -93.62 12.22 41.37
C SER A 84 -93.15 11.92 42.79
N SER A 85 -92.79 13.01 43.49
CA SER A 85 -92.86 13.15 44.94
C SER A 85 -94.14 12.54 45.51
N THR A 86 -94.03 11.70 46.54
CA THR A 86 -95.03 11.61 47.61
C THR A 86 -94.36 11.21 48.91
N ARG A 87 -94.18 12.22 49.75
CA ARG A 87 -94.18 12.15 51.21
C ARG A 87 -95.39 11.35 51.70
N ARG A 88 -95.21 10.20 52.35
CA ARG A 88 -96.07 9.73 53.45
C ARG A 88 -95.61 8.41 54.09
N ASN A 89 -95.70 8.39 55.42
CA ASN A 89 -96.17 7.30 56.28
C ASN A 89 -95.58 5.90 56.05
N SER A 90 -94.85 5.31 57.01
CA SER A 90 -95.46 4.65 58.17
C SER A 90 -96.83 4.04 57.83
N CYS A 91 -96.80 2.90 57.16
CA CYS A 91 -97.78 1.84 57.30
C CYS A 91 -97.03 0.55 56.99
N GLU A 92 -96.88 -0.29 58.01
CA GLU A 92 -96.72 -1.72 57.87
C GLU A 92 -97.80 -2.22 56.91
N SER A 93 -97.45 -2.40 55.65
CA SER A 93 -98.24 -3.19 54.71
C SER A 93 -97.51 -4.50 54.56
N ASN A 94 -97.77 -5.39 55.53
CA ASN A 94 -97.63 -6.83 55.39
C ASN A 94 -98.54 -7.25 54.23
N THR A 95 -98.12 -7.03 52.99
CA THR A 95 -98.51 -7.90 51.90
C THR A 95 -97.71 -9.16 52.15
N GLU A 96 -98.32 -10.08 52.89
CA GLU A 96 -97.91 -11.48 52.94
C GLU A 96 -97.71 -11.91 51.50
N VAL A 97 -96.46 -11.83 51.02
CA VAL A 97 -96.02 -12.54 49.82
C VAL A 97 -96.52 -13.95 50.07
N SER A 98 -97.41 -14.42 49.19
CA SER A 98 -98.05 -15.69 49.42
C SER A 98 -96.94 -16.72 49.62
N ASN A 99 -97.14 -17.67 50.54
CA ASN A 99 -96.12 -18.65 50.87
C ASN A 99 -95.54 -19.32 49.60
N GLU A 100 -96.34 -19.43 48.53
CA GLU A 100 -95.96 -19.92 47.21
C GLU A 100 -95.10 -18.95 46.38
N GLU A 101 -95.34 -17.64 46.40
CA GLU A 101 -94.48 -16.64 45.72
C GLU A 101 -93.11 -16.51 46.42
N LEU A 102 -93.05 -16.60 47.75
CA LEU A 102 -91.77 -16.66 48.48
C LEU A 102 -90.97 -17.92 48.14
N LYS A 103 -91.66 -19.07 48.02
CA LYS A 103 -91.03 -20.31 47.56
C LYS A 103 -90.51 -20.16 46.14
N GLN A 104 -91.31 -19.60 45.23
CA GLN A 104 -90.92 -19.38 43.84
C GLN A 104 -89.70 -18.45 43.72
N GLN A 105 -89.70 -17.33 44.44
CA GLN A 105 -88.56 -16.41 44.51
C GLN A 105 -87.30 -17.06 45.10
N LEU A 106 -87.46 -17.95 46.10
CA LEU A 106 -86.35 -18.72 46.66
C LEU A 106 -85.80 -19.73 45.65
N TRP A 107 -86.66 -20.38 44.88
CA TRP A 107 -86.27 -21.30 43.81
C TRP A 107 -85.54 -20.58 42.68
N GLU A 108 -86.06 -19.44 42.21
CA GLU A 108 -85.42 -18.59 41.20
C GLU A 108 -84.07 -18.07 41.67
N ALA A 109 -83.97 -17.59 42.92
CA ALA A 109 -82.70 -17.15 43.49
C ALA A 109 -81.67 -18.30 43.64
N LEU A 110 -82.13 -19.53 43.91
CA LEU A 110 -81.28 -20.72 43.94
C LEU A 110 -80.81 -21.12 42.53
N GLU A 111 -81.68 -21.05 41.52
CA GLU A 111 -81.34 -21.33 40.13
C GLU A 111 -80.37 -20.28 39.56
N GLU A 112 -80.61 -18.99 39.83
CA GLU A 112 -79.68 -17.91 39.51
C GLU A 112 -78.33 -18.09 40.22
N ALA A 113 -78.33 -18.48 41.50
CA ALA A 113 -77.09 -18.76 42.23
C ALA A 113 -76.32 -19.94 41.61
N GLU A 114 -77.01 -20.96 41.10
CA GLU A 114 -76.37 -22.09 40.42
C GLU A 114 -75.83 -21.69 39.04
N MET A 115 -76.59 -20.91 38.26
CA MET A 115 -76.14 -20.34 36.98
C MET A 115 -74.89 -19.46 37.17
N LEU A 116 -74.88 -18.59 38.17
CA LEU A 116 -73.73 -17.74 38.50
C LEU A 116 -72.51 -18.56 38.94
N LYS A 117 -72.69 -19.70 39.62
CA LYS A 117 -71.57 -20.61 39.91
C LYS A 117 -70.99 -21.20 38.63
N VAL A 118 -71.83 -21.66 37.70
CA VAL A 118 -71.36 -22.19 36.42
C VAL A 118 -70.62 -21.13 35.60
N GLU A 119 -71.14 -19.90 35.55
CA GLU A 119 -70.48 -18.76 34.90
C GLU A 119 -69.15 -18.39 35.58
N LEU A 120 -69.11 -18.40 36.92
CA LEU A 120 -67.88 -18.16 37.68
C LEU A 120 -66.82 -19.23 37.38
N GLU A 121 -67.21 -20.51 37.33
CA GLU A 121 -66.30 -21.58 36.95
C GLU A 121 -65.83 -21.47 35.50
N ALA A 122 -66.71 -21.07 34.57
CA ALA A 122 -66.34 -20.83 33.18
C ALA A 122 -65.33 -19.66 33.07
N CYS A 123 -65.57 -18.57 33.78
CA CYS A 123 -64.64 -17.43 33.86
C CYS A 123 -63.31 -17.84 34.51
N GLN A 124 -63.33 -18.69 35.54
CA GLN A 124 -62.13 -19.18 36.20
C GLN A 124 -61.29 -20.06 35.26
N ARG A 125 -61.91 -20.97 34.49
CA ARG A 125 -61.22 -21.76 33.46
C ARG A 125 -60.65 -20.86 32.36
N GLN A 126 -61.38 -19.83 31.95
CA GLN A 126 -60.88 -18.85 30.96
C GLN A 126 -59.69 -18.05 31.49
N LEU A 127 -59.73 -17.64 32.76
CA LEU A 127 -58.61 -16.94 33.40
C LEU A 127 -57.37 -17.82 33.47
N GLN A 128 -57.53 -19.08 33.89
CA GLN A 128 -56.44 -20.07 33.90
C GLN A 128 -55.82 -20.24 32.51
N GLY A 129 -56.63 -20.33 31.46
CA GLY A 129 -56.14 -20.39 30.07
C GLY A 129 -55.36 -19.14 29.64
N LYS A 130 -55.79 -17.95 30.07
CA LYS A 130 -55.05 -16.69 29.82
C LYS A 130 -53.73 -16.66 30.58
N ASP A 131 -53.70 -17.12 31.83
CA ASP A 131 -52.48 -17.17 32.64
C ASP A 131 -51.44 -18.15 32.05
N GLU A 132 -51.89 -19.29 31.53
CA GLU A 132 -51.03 -20.24 30.82
C GLU A 132 -50.48 -19.66 29.51
N ALA A 133 -51.32 -18.99 28.71
CA ALA A 133 -50.88 -18.31 27.49
C ALA A 133 -49.85 -17.20 27.79
N LEU A 134 -50.07 -16.42 28.84
CA LEU A 134 -49.12 -15.40 29.30
C LEU A 134 -47.79 -16.03 29.72
N ARG A 135 -47.82 -17.16 30.45
CA ARG A 135 -46.60 -17.88 30.85
C ARG A 135 -45.78 -18.32 29.63
N ILE A 136 -46.44 -18.82 28.58
CA ILE A 136 -45.78 -19.22 27.33
C ILE A 136 -45.14 -18.00 26.65
N LEU A 137 -45.89 -16.89 26.48
CA LEU A 137 -45.37 -15.67 25.84
C LEU A 137 -44.19 -15.07 26.62
N GLN A 138 -44.25 -15.07 27.95
CA GLN A 138 -43.15 -14.63 28.80
C GLN A 138 -41.91 -15.52 28.63
N SER A 139 -42.09 -16.85 28.61
CA SER A 139 -40.99 -17.77 28.37
C SER A 139 -40.32 -17.51 27.02
N MET A 140 -41.12 -17.31 25.96
CA MET A 140 -40.63 -16.99 24.61
C MET A 140 -39.86 -15.67 24.57
N ALA A 141 -40.37 -14.62 25.22
CA ALA A 141 -39.68 -13.34 25.32
C ALA A 141 -38.33 -13.43 26.05
N VAL A 142 -38.23 -14.24 27.12
CA VAL A 142 -36.98 -14.49 27.84
C VAL A 142 -36.00 -15.26 26.95
N PHE A 143 -36.46 -16.29 26.24
CA PHE A 143 -35.61 -17.05 25.29
C PHE A 143 -35.14 -16.19 24.12
N ASP A 144 -36.00 -15.34 23.55
CA ASP A 144 -35.62 -14.43 22.47
C ASP A 144 -34.58 -13.42 22.96
N LYS A 145 -34.75 -12.88 24.17
CA LYS A 145 -33.74 -11.99 24.77
C LYS A 145 -32.41 -12.72 24.99
N ALA A 146 -32.44 -13.94 25.54
CA ALA A 146 -31.24 -14.74 25.79
C ALA A 146 -30.51 -15.15 24.50
N THR A 147 -31.24 -15.42 23.42
CA THR A 147 -30.66 -15.88 22.15
C THR A 147 -30.33 -14.75 21.17
N SER A 148 -30.90 -13.55 21.35
CA SER A 148 -30.70 -12.40 20.46
C SER A 148 -29.22 -12.05 20.23
N HIS A 149 -28.44 -11.97 21.32
CA HIS A 149 -27.01 -11.68 21.25
C HIS A 149 -26.26 -12.75 20.45
N THR A 150 -26.56 -14.02 20.68
CA THR A 150 -25.93 -15.14 19.95
C THR A 150 -26.28 -15.11 18.46
N LYS A 151 -27.55 -14.82 18.11
CA LYS A 151 -27.98 -14.68 16.71
C LYS A 151 -27.23 -13.55 16.01
N ALA A 152 -27.12 -12.38 16.64
CA ALA A 152 -26.38 -11.24 16.11
C ALA A 152 -24.88 -11.52 15.97
N MET A 153 -24.28 -12.20 16.95
CA MET A 153 -22.87 -12.60 16.89
C MET A 153 -22.60 -13.58 15.74
N LEU A 154 -23.49 -14.55 15.52
CA LEU A 154 -23.39 -15.48 14.39
C LEU A 154 -23.45 -14.75 13.05
N GLN A 155 -24.42 -13.85 12.87
CA GLN A 155 -24.52 -13.04 11.64
C GLN A 155 -23.25 -12.21 11.39
N LYS A 156 -22.71 -11.58 12.43
CA LYS A 156 -21.45 -10.83 12.34
C LYS A 156 -20.28 -11.74 11.92
N THR A 157 -20.16 -12.92 12.50
CA THR A 157 -19.09 -13.87 12.12
C THR A 157 -19.24 -14.38 10.68
N GLU A 158 -20.47 -14.55 10.19
CA GLU A 158 -20.73 -14.91 8.79
C GLU A 158 -20.36 -13.78 7.83
N GLU A 159 -20.58 -12.52 8.22
CA GLU A 159 -20.13 -11.35 7.46
C GLU A 159 -18.61 -11.27 7.40
N GLU A 160 -17.93 -11.43 8.53
CA GLU A 160 -16.47 -11.47 8.62
C GLU A 160 -15.88 -12.62 7.79
N LYS A 161 -16.52 -13.80 7.82
CA LYS A 161 -16.16 -14.93 6.95
C LYS A 161 -16.28 -14.55 5.48
N ARG A 162 -17.40 -13.94 5.07
CA ARG A 162 -17.63 -13.49 3.69
C ARG A 162 -16.62 -12.43 3.24
N THR A 163 -16.14 -11.57 4.15
CA THR A 163 -15.07 -10.61 3.82
C THR A 163 -13.73 -11.30 3.65
N LEU A 164 -13.37 -12.23 4.54
CA LEU A 164 -12.13 -13.01 4.43
C LEU A 164 -12.11 -13.87 3.17
N GLU A 165 -13.23 -14.46 2.77
CA GLU A 165 -13.34 -15.22 1.51
C GLU A 165 -13.00 -14.35 0.29
N LYS A 166 -13.44 -13.09 0.26
CA LYS A 166 -13.09 -12.16 -0.83
C LYS A 166 -11.62 -11.78 -0.82
N GLU A 167 -11.05 -11.54 0.37
CA GLU A 167 -9.61 -11.27 0.51
C GLU A 167 -8.78 -12.46 0.04
N ILE A 168 -9.19 -13.69 0.39
CA ILE A 168 -8.56 -14.92 -0.10
C ILE A 168 -8.63 -14.98 -1.62
N SER A 169 -9.79 -14.72 -2.23
CA SER A 169 -9.91 -14.72 -3.69
C SER A 169 -9.04 -13.65 -4.37
N ILE A 170 -8.90 -12.47 -3.78
CA ILE A 170 -8.00 -11.41 -4.30
C ILE A 170 -6.54 -11.86 -4.19
N LEU A 171 -6.13 -12.37 -3.03
CA LEU A 171 -4.76 -12.84 -2.81
C LEU A 171 -4.42 -14.03 -3.72
N GLN A 172 -5.36 -14.93 -3.98
CA GLN A 172 -5.19 -16.02 -4.94
C GLN A 172 -4.89 -15.48 -6.34
N TRP A 173 -5.67 -14.50 -6.80
CA TRP A 173 -5.44 -13.83 -8.07
C TRP A 173 -4.10 -13.10 -8.13
N GLU A 174 -3.70 -12.40 -7.07
CA GLU A 174 -2.40 -11.72 -7.00
C GLU A 174 -1.24 -12.73 -7.09
N ILE A 175 -1.36 -13.87 -6.41
CA ILE A 175 -0.37 -14.94 -6.47
C ILE A 175 -0.26 -15.52 -7.89
N GLU A 176 -1.38 -15.83 -8.53
CA GLU A 176 -1.40 -16.36 -9.90
C GLU A 176 -0.80 -15.36 -10.89
N PHE A 177 -1.17 -14.08 -10.78
CA PHE A 177 -0.61 -13.02 -11.60
C PHE A 177 0.90 -12.87 -11.43
N ASP A 178 1.40 -12.90 -10.18
CA ASP A 178 2.82 -12.83 -9.90
C ASP A 178 3.56 -14.06 -10.41
N GLN A 179 2.99 -15.26 -10.29
CA GLN A 179 3.55 -16.50 -10.83
C GLN A 179 3.74 -16.41 -12.35
N ASP A 180 2.71 -15.97 -13.08
CA ASP A 180 2.79 -15.79 -14.53
C ASP A 180 3.85 -14.76 -14.91
N ARG A 181 3.92 -13.63 -14.18
CA ARG A 181 4.95 -12.62 -14.39
C ARG A 181 6.35 -13.17 -14.15
N PHE A 182 6.57 -13.94 -13.08
CA PHE A 182 7.87 -14.54 -12.79
C PHE A 182 8.28 -15.54 -13.86
N LYS A 183 7.33 -16.34 -14.35
CA LYS A 183 7.59 -17.29 -15.44
C LYS A 183 8.06 -16.59 -16.71
N ILE A 184 7.41 -15.49 -17.10
CA ILE A 184 7.83 -14.68 -18.26
C ILE A 184 9.26 -14.15 -18.08
N ILE A 185 9.58 -13.66 -16.88
CA ILE A 185 10.92 -13.15 -16.56
C ILE A 185 11.95 -14.27 -16.63
N GLU A 186 11.66 -15.44 -16.05
CA GLU A 186 12.52 -16.62 -16.08
C GLU A 186 12.78 -17.11 -17.51
N ASP A 187 11.75 -17.22 -18.34
CA ASP A 187 11.86 -17.59 -19.75
C ASP A 187 12.74 -16.59 -20.52
N THR A 188 12.52 -15.28 -20.31
CA THR A 188 13.29 -14.21 -20.96
C THR A 188 14.78 -14.26 -20.57
N TRP A 189 15.07 -14.49 -19.28
CA TRP A 189 16.44 -14.60 -18.81
C TRP A 189 17.13 -15.86 -19.30
N THR A 190 16.39 -16.96 -19.41
CA THR A 190 16.89 -18.23 -19.96
C THR A 190 17.28 -18.05 -21.43
N GLU A 191 16.43 -17.41 -22.24
CA GLU A 191 16.73 -17.11 -23.65
C GLU A 191 17.97 -16.20 -23.80
N LYS A 192 18.08 -15.15 -22.97
CA LYS A 192 19.25 -14.27 -22.95
C LYS A 192 20.52 -15.03 -22.58
N TYR A 193 20.44 -15.91 -21.59
CA TYR A 193 21.56 -16.73 -21.17
C TYR A 193 22.02 -17.67 -22.29
N ASP A 194 21.09 -18.38 -22.93
CA ASP A 194 21.38 -19.31 -24.02
C ASP A 194 21.99 -18.58 -25.23
N ARG A 195 21.47 -17.40 -25.56
CA ARG A 195 22.05 -16.55 -26.62
C ARG A 195 23.51 -16.19 -26.33
N ILE A 196 23.79 -15.68 -25.12
CA ILE A 196 25.16 -15.32 -24.71
C ILE A 196 26.06 -16.56 -24.69
N TYR A 197 25.54 -17.70 -24.25
CA TYR A 197 26.29 -18.95 -24.24
C TYR A 197 26.71 -19.36 -25.67
N CYS A 198 25.78 -19.32 -26.63
CA CYS A 198 26.06 -19.58 -28.03
C CYS A 198 27.05 -18.58 -28.64
N GLU A 199 26.87 -17.29 -28.38
CA GLU A 199 27.79 -16.23 -28.85
C GLU A 199 29.21 -16.45 -28.30
N ASN A 200 29.35 -16.75 -27.00
CA ASN A 200 30.64 -17.06 -26.39
C ASN A 200 31.31 -18.29 -27.00
N ALA A 201 30.53 -19.34 -27.30
CA ALA A 201 31.06 -20.52 -27.99
C ALA A 201 31.59 -20.15 -29.39
N ALA A 202 30.84 -19.35 -30.15
CA ALA A 202 31.25 -18.87 -31.46
C ALA A 202 32.53 -18.02 -31.39
N PHE A 203 32.62 -17.08 -30.43
CA PHE A 203 33.83 -16.27 -30.23
C PHE A 203 35.04 -17.11 -29.85
N LYS A 204 34.85 -18.16 -29.03
CA LYS A 204 35.92 -19.07 -28.65
C LYS A 204 36.49 -19.82 -29.85
N GLU A 205 35.64 -20.32 -30.74
CA GLU A 205 36.09 -20.97 -31.98
C GLU A 205 36.75 -19.98 -32.95
N ALA A 206 36.18 -18.77 -33.11
CA ALA A 206 36.78 -17.73 -33.94
C ALA A 206 38.18 -17.34 -33.43
N LEU A 207 38.35 -17.22 -32.11
CA LEU A 207 39.65 -16.91 -31.49
C LEU A 207 40.68 -18.02 -31.73
N LYS A 208 40.27 -19.30 -31.65
CA LYS A 208 41.15 -20.43 -31.97
C LYS A 208 41.62 -20.36 -33.43
N LEU A 209 40.70 -20.16 -34.37
CA LEU A 209 41.03 -20.04 -35.79
C LEU A 209 42.00 -18.88 -36.06
N ARG A 210 41.74 -17.69 -35.47
CA ARG A 210 42.67 -16.55 -35.60
C ARG A 210 44.02 -16.82 -34.95
N THR A 211 44.05 -17.56 -33.85
CA THR A 211 45.31 -17.96 -33.21
C THR A 211 46.11 -18.91 -34.10
N GLU A 212 45.45 -19.85 -34.77
CA GLU A 212 46.08 -20.77 -35.72
C GLU A 212 46.59 -20.04 -36.96
N GLU A 213 45.80 -19.12 -37.52
CA GLU A 213 46.21 -18.24 -38.62
C GLU A 213 47.46 -17.43 -38.28
N VAL A 214 47.51 -16.81 -37.10
CA VAL A 214 48.70 -16.08 -36.64
C VAL A 214 49.92 -16.99 -36.50
N LYS A 215 49.75 -18.24 -36.05
CA LYS A 215 50.84 -19.22 -35.97
C LYS A 215 51.36 -19.58 -37.37
N MET A 216 50.46 -19.79 -38.34
CA MET A 216 50.83 -20.07 -39.73
C MET A 216 51.58 -18.90 -40.35
N LEU A 217 51.06 -17.67 -40.23
CA LEU A 217 51.70 -16.46 -40.75
C LEU A 217 53.08 -16.23 -40.11
N LYS A 218 53.24 -16.51 -38.81
CA LYS A 218 54.55 -16.43 -38.14
C LYS A 218 55.54 -17.44 -38.71
N ALA A 219 55.09 -18.67 -38.98
CA ALA A 219 55.94 -19.70 -39.59
C ALA A 219 56.34 -19.32 -41.03
N GLU A 220 55.40 -18.83 -41.84
CA GLU A 220 55.67 -18.36 -43.20
C GLU A 220 56.64 -17.17 -43.20
N ASN A 221 56.44 -16.19 -42.32
CA ASN A 221 57.34 -15.04 -42.19
C ASN A 221 58.76 -15.48 -41.78
N ALA A 222 58.89 -16.47 -40.89
CA ALA A 222 60.18 -17.05 -40.53
C ALA A 222 60.88 -17.72 -41.73
N ILE A 223 60.14 -18.48 -42.54
CA ILE A 223 60.67 -19.10 -43.77
C ILE A 223 61.12 -18.04 -44.77
N LEU A 224 60.29 -17.01 -45.00
CA LEU A 224 60.64 -15.91 -45.92
C LEU A 224 61.89 -15.15 -45.43
N ASN A 225 62.00 -14.86 -44.14
CA ASN A 225 63.19 -14.22 -43.57
C ASN A 225 64.43 -15.09 -43.73
N GLN A 226 64.29 -16.41 -43.56
CA GLN A 226 65.38 -17.35 -43.82
C GLN A 226 65.79 -17.30 -45.29
N GLN A 227 64.85 -17.39 -46.22
CA GLN A 227 65.12 -17.30 -47.67
C GLN A 227 65.79 -15.96 -48.03
N CYS A 228 65.31 -14.83 -47.49
CA CYS A 228 65.96 -13.53 -47.67
C CYS A 228 67.42 -13.55 -47.21
N SER A 229 67.70 -14.20 -46.07
CA SER A 229 69.06 -14.33 -45.54
C SER A 229 69.94 -15.20 -46.43
N GLU A 230 69.40 -16.30 -46.96
CA GLU A 230 70.08 -17.19 -47.91
C GLU A 230 70.40 -16.47 -49.23
N PHE A 231 69.45 -15.72 -49.80
CA PHE A 231 69.69 -14.90 -51.00
C PHE A 231 70.72 -13.81 -50.75
N LEU A 232 70.67 -13.12 -49.60
CA LEU A 232 71.67 -12.12 -49.21
C LEU A 232 73.08 -12.71 -49.10
N ALA A 233 73.20 -13.95 -48.59
CA ALA A 233 74.48 -14.63 -48.47
C ALA A 233 75.09 -15.06 -49.82
N MET A 234 74.27 -15.17 -50.88
CA MET A 234 74.73 -15.47 -52.24
C MET A 234 75.21 -14.25 -53.04
N LEU A 235 75.02 -13.02 -52.53
CA LEU A 235 75.43 -11.78 -53.19
C LEU A 235 76.91 -11.43 -52.91
N ASP A 236 77.49 -10.57 -53.77
CA ASP A 236 78.79 -9.93 -53.52
C ASP A 236 78.72 -9.03 -52.25
N VAL A 237 79.80 -9.02 -51.46
CA VAL A 237 79.99 -8.18 -50.25
C VAL A 237 79.64 -6.70 -50.50
N LYS A 238 79.96 -6.14 -51.67
CA LYS A 238 79.59 -4.75 -52.02
C LYS A 238 78.08 -4.59 -52.20
N GLN A 239 77.42 -5.57 -52.82
CA GLN A 239 75.97 -5.57 -53.04
C GLN A 239 75.22 -5.83 -51.72
N GLN A 240 75.72 -6.76 -50.89
CA GLN A 240 75.16 -7.05 -49.57
C GLN A 240 75.18 -5.81 -48.67
N LYS A 241 76.25 -5.03 -48.70
CA LYS A 241 76.39 -3.77 -47.95
C LYS A 241 75.35 -2.72 -48.37
N VAL A 242 75.14 -2.55 -49.67
CA VAL A 242 74.11 -1.63 -50.19
C VAL A 242 72.69 -2.07 -49.79
N VAL A 243 72.39 -3.37 -49.76
CA VAL A 243 71.07 -3.88 -49.36
C VAL A 243 70.84 -3.75 -47.84
N GLN A 244 71.86 -4.04 -47.02
CA GLN A 244 71.78 -3.84 -45.57
C GLN A 244 71.62 -2.36 -45.19
N GLU A 245 72.36 -1.46 -45.85
CA GLU A 245 72.27 -0.02 -45.64
C GLU A 245 70.86 0.52 -45.99
N ASN A 246 70.23 0.01 -47.06
CA ASN A 246 68.85 0.38 -47.42
C ASN A 246 67.80 -0.19 -46.45
N MET A 247 68.01 -1.39 -45.90
CA MET A 247 67.08 -2.01 -44.95
C MET A 247 67.13 -1.36 -43.55
N SER A 248 68.30 -0.90 -43.10
CA SER A 248 68.45 -0.25 -41.79
C SER A 248 67.87 1.17 -41.75
N LEU A 249 67.89 1.90 -42.87
CA LEU A 249 67.32 3.25 -43.01
C LEU A 249 65.80 3.32 -42.73
N ASN A 250 65.05 2.24 -42.90
CA ASN A 250 63.60 2.22 -42.65
C ASN A 250 63.23 2.17 -41.15
N THR A 251 64.20 2.03 -40.24
CA THR A 251 63.95 1.83 -38.81
C THR A 251 64.27 3.05 -37.93
N SER A 252 65.10 4.00 -38.38
CA SER A 252 65.60 5.10 -37.54
C SER A 252 64.75 6.36 -37.55
N ASP A 253 63.93 6.59 -38.58
CA ASP A 253 63.24 7.88 -38.77
C ASP A 253 61.74 7.84 -38.40
N ILE A 254 61.24 6.66 -38.00
CA ILE A 254 59.79 6.39 -37.77
C ILE A 254 59.48 6.14 -36.29
N THR A 255 60.49 6.02 -35.42
CA THR A 255 60.33 5.58 -34.01
C THR A 255 59.67 6.59 -33.06
N ASP A 256 59.47 7.85 -33.47
CA ASP A 256 58.92 8.90 -32.60
C ASP A 256 57.38 9.04 -32.67
N PHE A 257 56.71 8.23 -33.49
CA PHE A 257 55.26 8.28 -33.63
C PHE A 257 54.61 7.05 -32.98
N THR A 258 53.68 7.29 -32.05
CA THR A 258 52.84 6.21 -31.51
C THR A 258 52.05 5.55 -32.64
N ALA A 259 51.69 4.26 -32.49
CA ALA A 259 50.95 3.51 -33.51
C ALA A 259 49.65 4.22 -33.97
N LEU A 260 49.03 4.98 -33.06
CA LEU A 260 47.89 5.83 -33.37
C LEU A 260 48.27 7.05 -34.22
N GLU A 261 49.34 7.76 -33.88
CA GLU A 261 49.84 8.89 -34.68
C GLU A 261 50.19 8.42 -36.10
N LEU A 262 50.86 7.28 -36.24
CA LEU A 262 51.17 6.67 -37.55
C LEU A 262 49.94 6.37 -38.40
N SER A 263 48.85 5.89 -37.77
CA SER A 263 47.58 5.62 -38.48
C SER A 263 46.95 6.90 -39.06
N VAL A 264 47.16 8.05 -38.42
CA VAL A 264 46.62 9.34 -38.86
C VAL A 264 47.54 9.98 -39.91
N LEU A 265 48.85 9.77 -39.79
CA LEU A 265 49.82 10.35 -40.72
C LEU A 265 49.67 9.82 -42.16
N GLY A 266 49.26 8.56 -42.31
CA GLY A 266 49.03 7.93 -43.62
C GLY A 266 47.71 8.28 -44.32
N ALA A 267 46.80 8.99 -43.65
CA ALA A 267 45.48 9.33 -44.21
C ALA A 267 45.48 10.59 -45.10
N CYS A 268 46.56 11.38 -45.07
CA CYS A 268 46.73 12.59 -45.86
C CYS A 268 47.22 12.27 -47.27
N SER A 269 46.50 12.70 -48.31
CA SER A 269 46.92 12.52 -49.72
C SER A 269 47.87 13.59 -50.25
N CYS A 270 48.35 14.51 -49.41
CA CYS A 270 49.30 15.53 -49.84
C CYS A 270 50.66 14.87 -50.15
N SER A 271 51.34 15.34 -51.19
CA SER A 271 52.65 14.83 -51.62
C SER A 271 53.78 15.80 -51.21
N PRO A 272 54.33 15.71 -49.99
CA PRO A 272 55.48 16.51 -49.59
C PRO A 272 56.77 15.97 -50.24
N PRO A 273 57.72 16.85 -50.60
CA PRO A 273 58.89 16.49 -51.41
C PRO A 273 60.01 15.72 -50.67
N GLU A 274 59.93 15.49 -49.36
CA GLU A 274 61.08 15.04 -48.55
C GLU A 274 60.78 13.87 -47.59
N GLY A 275 59.78 13.03 -47.86
CA GLY A 275 59.47 11.87 -46.99
C GLY A 275 58.94 12.24 -45.60
N GLN A 276 58.83 13.53 -45.27
CA GLN A 276 58.22 14.01 -44.04
C GLN A 276 56.69 14.10 -44.14
N PRO A 277 55.94 13.84 -43.07
CA PRO A 277 54.48 13.97 -43.08
C PRO A 277 54.05 15.42 -43.35
N CYS A 278 53.03 15.56 -44.21
CA CYS A 278 52.41 16.84 -44.59
C CYS A 278 51.93 17.61 -43.33
N PRO A 279 51.92 18.96 -43.33
CA PRO A 279 51.47 19.75 -42.17
C PRO A 279 50.06 19.40 -41.69
N CYS A 280 49.16 19.06 -42.61
CA CYS A 280 47.80 18.63 -42.27
C CYS A 280 47.76 17.25 -41.59
N ALA A 281 48.62 16.30 -41.96
CA ALA A 281 48.76 15.03 -41.25
C ALA A 281 49.27 15.24 -39.84
N ARG A 282 50.29 16.10 -39.65
CA ARG A 282 50.80 16.43 -38.31
C ARG A 282 49.75 17.09 -37.44
N ALA A 283 49.01 18.07 -37.99
CA ALA A 283 47.92 18.72 -37.29
C ALA A 283 46.81 17.74 -36.90
N ALA A 284 46.44 16.81 -37.79
CA ALA A 284 45.46 15.77 -37.51
C ALA A 284 45.95 14.79 -36.44
N ALA A 285 47.22 14.37 -36.48
CA ALA A 285 47.80 13.48 -35.48
C ALA A 285 47.85 14.15 -34.09
N LEU A 286 48.27 15.42 -34.01
CA LEU A 286 48.26 16.21 -32.78
C LEU A 286 46.83 16.42 -32.24
N ALA A 287 45.87 16.74 -33.11
CA ALA A 287 44.47 16.89 -32.72
C ALA A 287 43.89 15.55 -32.20
N ARG A 288 44.22 14.43 -32.85
CA ARG A 288 43.80 13.10 -32.42
C ARG A 288 44.37 12.73 -31.03
N LYS A 289 45.65 13.06 -30.79
CA LYS A 289 46.29 12.90 -29.49
C LYS A 289 45.60 13.73 -28.40
N GLN A 290 45.31 15.00 -28.69
CA GLN A 290 44.59 15.88 -27.77
C GLN A 290 43.16 15.38 -27.49
N LEU A 291 42.44 14.90 -28.51
CA LEU A 291 41.09 14.34 -28.35
C LEU A 291 41.08 13.10 -27.45
N LEU A 292 42.06 12.20 -27.58
CA LEU A 292 42.15 11.04 -26.70
C LEU A 292 42.47 11.44 -25.27
N HIS A 293 43.40 12.37 -25.07
CA HIS A 293 43.72 12.87 -23.74
C HIS A 293 42.49 13.50 -23.06
N LEU A 294 41.73 14.32 -23.79
CA LEU A 294 40.48 14.92 -23.29
C LEU A 294 39.40 13.86 -23.03
N ARG A 295 39.33 12.81 -23.85
CA ARG A 295 38.39 11.70 -23.65
C ARG A 295 38.70 10.95 -22.35
N GLU A 296 39.96 10.64 -22.11
CA GLU A 296 40.42 9.96 -20.89
C GLU A 296 40.16 10.82 -19.65
N GLN A 297 40.41 12.14 -19.72
CA GLN A 297 40.04 13.08 -18.66
C GLN A 297 38.53 13.12 -18.41
N SER A 298 37.71 13.13 -19.47
CA SER A 298 36.25 13.11 -19.35
C SER A 298 35.74 11.82 -18.70
N GLU A 299 36.30 10.67 -19.06
CA GLU A 299 35.95 9.38 -18.45
C GLU A 299 36.36 9.32 -16.98
N SER A 300 37.54 9.85 -16.62
CA SER A 300 37.98 9.96 -15.23
C SER A 300 37.05 10.86 -14.41
N LEU A 301 36.66 12.01 -14.94
CA LEU A 301 35.72 12.92 -14.27
C LEU A 301 34.33 12.30 -14.12
N LYS A 302 33.84 11.57 -15.12
CA LYS A 302 32.57 10.83 -15.02
C LYS A 302 32.61 9.80 -13.90
N LYS A 303 33.68 8.99 -13.82
CA LYS A 303 33.87 8.02 -12.72
C LYS A 303 33.86 8.71 -11.35
N SER A 304 34.61 9.81 -11.20
CA SER A 304 34.64 10.58 -9.96
C SER A 304 33.28 11.17 -9.57
N ARG A 305 32.50 11.66 -10.54
CA ARG A 305 31.12 12.12 -10.33
C ARG A 305 30.22 10.99 -9.85
N ASP A 306 30.32 9.81 -10.46
CA ASP A 306 29.47 8.67 -10.12
C ASP A 306 29.79 8.14 -8.73
N GLU A 307 31.06 8.08 -8.36
CA GLU A 307 31.51 7.77 -6.99
C GLU A 307 30.98 8.80 -5.97
N ALA A 308 31.03 10.09 -6.30
CA ALA A 308 30.47 11.14 -5.45
C ALA A 308 28.95 11.00 -5.27
N PHE A 309 28.22 10.60 -6.31
CA PHE A 309 26.78 10.36 -6.25
C PHE A 309 26.46 9.15 -5.35
N LEU A 310 27.19 8.04 -5.53
CA LEU A 310 27.05 6.84 -4.68
C LEU A 310 27.36 7.16 -3.21
N MET A 311 28.41 7.93 -2.94
CA MET A 311 28.74 8.38 -1.58
C MET A 311 27.65 9.26 -0.99
N ALA A 312 27.12 10.22 -1.76
CA ALA A 312 26.03 11.08 -1.30
C ALA A 312 24.78 10.28 -0.93
N ASP A 313 24.42 9.27 -1.74
CA ASP A 313 23.30 8.39 -1.45
C ASP A 313 23.55 7.51 -0.21
N ALA A 314 24.76 6.98 -0.06
CA ALA A 314 25.15 6.24 1.14
C ALA A 314 25.03 7.10 2.41
N PHE A 315 25.46 8.37 2.37
CA PHE A 315 25.29 9.30 3.48
C PHE A 315 23.81 9.61 3.75
N ARG A 316 23.01 9.80 2.71
CA ARG A 316 21.55 10.01 2.83
C ARG A 316 20.90 8.82 3.54
N ILE A 317 21.17 7.60 3.10
CA ILE A 317 20.63 6.36 3.70
C ILE A 317 21.09 6.23 5.16
N ALA A 318 22.38 6.42 5.44
CA ALA A 318 22.91 6.33 6.80
C ALA A 318 22.26 7.37 7.73
N PHE A 319 22.02 8.58 7.23
CA PHE A 319 21.34 9.64 7.98
C PHE A 319 19.88 9.30 8.27
N GLU A 320 19.15 8.78 7.29
CA GLU A 320 17.77 8.29 7.46
C GLU A 320 17.69 7.15 8.47
N GLN A 321 18.63 6.19 8.42
CA GLN A 321 18.72 5.11 9.40
C GLN A 321 18.96 5.65 10.82
N GLN A 322 19.86 6.62 10.98
CA GLN A 322 20.09 7.25 12.29
C GLN A 322 18.86 7.99 12.81
N LEU A 323 18.12 8.69 11.94
CA LEU A 323 16.88 9.37 12.30
C LEU A 323 15.82 8.37 12.77
N MET A 324 15.65 7.26 12.05
CA MET A 324 14.72 6.20 12.42
C MET A 324 15.10 5.56 13.76
N GLN A 325 16.37 5.21 13.96
CA GLN A 325 16.85 4.67 15.24
C GLN A 325 16.60 5.62 16.41
N ARG A 326 16.86 6.92 16.24
CA ARG A 326 16.59 7.92 17.30
C ARG A 326 15.10 8.08 17.57
N LYS A 327 14.27 8.07 16.52
CA LYS A 327 12.80 8.13 16.66
C LYS A 327 12.29 6.91 17.45
N ASP A 328 12.77 5.72 17.14
CA ASP A 328 12.38 4.49 17.84
C ASP A 328 12.85 4.49 19.31
N GLN A 329 14.07 4.96 19.58
CA GLN A 329 14.57 5.14 20.94
C GLN A 329 13.71 6.17 21.72
N ALA A 330 13.33 7.28 21.10
CA ALA A 330 12.47 8.28 21.72
C ALA A 330 11.07 7.74 22.02
N LEU A 331 10.50 6.92 21.13
CA LEU A 331 9.23 6.24 21.37
C LEU A 331 9.31 5.27 22.56
N ARG A 332 10.35 4.41 22.60
CA ARG A 332 10.59 3.50 23.73
C ARG A 332 10.77 4.23 25.06
N LEU A 333 11.49 5.35 25.05
CA LEU A 333 11.65 6.20 26.24
C LEU A 333 10.31 6.84 26.66
N ALA A 334 9.50 7.31 25.72
CA ALA A 334 8.19 7.88 26.01
C ALA A 334 7.23 6.83 26.61
N GLU A 335 7.23 5.60 26.10
CA GLU A 335 6.48 4.47 26.65
C GLU A 335 6.97 4.09 28.06
N GLY A 336 8.29 3.99 28.26
CA GLY A 336 8.87 3.74 29.58
C GLY A 336 8.56 4.83 30.61
N VAL A 337 8.46 6.10 30.18
CA VAL A 337 8.04 7.22 31.04
C VAL A 337 6.54 7.14 31.37
N LYS A 338 5.68 6.75 30.42
CA LYS A 338 4.24 6.51 30.68
C LYS A 338 4.05 5.40 31.70
N MET A 339 4.70 4.24 31.49
CA MET A 339 4.65 3.10 32.42
C MET A 339 5.14 3.48 33.81
N LYS A 340 6.27 4.21 33.93
CA LYS A 340 6.76 4.69 35.24
C LYS A 340 5.82 5.67 35.92
N LYS A 341 5.13 6.55 35.16
CA LYS A 341 4.11 7.46 35.71
C LYS A 341 2.90 6.68 36.23
N GLU A 342 2.42 5.69 35.49
CA GLU A 342 1.29 4.83 35.89
C GLU A 342 1.62 3.99 37.14
N THR A 343 2.81 3.40 37.21
CA THR A 343 3.27 2.65 38.39
C THR A 343 3.45 3.54 39.61
N LYS A 344 4.02 4.75 39.45
CA LYS A 344 4.11 5.75 40.53
C LYS A 344 2.72 6.21 40.97
N PHE A 345 1.78 6.45 40.06
CA PHE A 345 0.43 6.86 40.39
C PHE A 345 -0.35 5.74 41.11
N GLY A 346 -0.15 4.48 40.73
CA GLY A 346 -0.69 3.31 41.42
C GLY A 346 -0.10 3.09 42.82
N SER A 347 1.21 3.32 42.99
CA SER A 347 1.89 3.29 44.29
C SER A 347 1.39 4.40 45.23
N TRP A 348 1.25 5.64 44.73
CA TRP A 348 0.69 6.77 45.48
C TRP A 348 -0.78 6.56 45.89
N ARG A 349 -1.58 5.87 45.06
CA ARG A 349 -2.95 5.49 45.41
C ARG A 349 -3.00 4.46 46.53
N ARG A 350 -2.08 3.49 46.52
CA ARG A 350 -1.96 2.44 47.54
C ARG A 350 -1.54 3.00 48.91
N LEU A 351 -0.61 3.96 48.94
CA LEU A 351 -0.17 4.61 50.18
C LEU A 351 -1.26 5.47 50.86
N ARG A 352 -2.26 5.96 50.09
CA ARG A 352 -3.33 6.82 50.60
C ARG A 352 -4.56 6.03 51.12
N GLY A 353 -4.59 4.72 50.90
CA GLY A 353 -5.68 3.83 51.34
C GLY A 353 -5.43 3.08 52.65
N THR A 354 -4.25 3.22 53.24
CA THR A 354 -3.89 2.66 54.56
C THR A 354 -3.78 3.81 55.56
N GLY A 355 -4.92 4.29 56.01
CA GLY A 355 -5.03 5.39 56.95
C GLY A 355 -6.42 5.42 57.56
N THR A 356 -6.75 4.36 58.30
CA THR A 356 -7.89 4.25 59.22
C THR A 356 -7.45 3.44 60.42
#